data_AF-A0A842U4X5-F1
#
_entry.id   AF-A0A842U4X5-F1
#
_cell.length_a   1.000
_cell.length_b   1.000
_cell.length_c   1.000
_cell.angle_alpha   90.00
_cell.angle_beta   90.00
_cell.angle_gamma   90.00
#
_symmetry.space_group_name_H-M   'P 1'
#
loop_
_entity.id
_entity.type
_entity.pdbx_description
1 polymer ?
#
loop_
_entity_poly.entity_id
_entity_poly.type
_entity_poly.pdbx_seq_one_letter_code
_entity_poly.pdbx_strand_id
1 'polypeptide(L)' 'MNPISVEIQDQLEKFVLQIIFQDKAFKSTKYLIEKVLEKAFEEKVTASERTIKSVIEQMNIDKKIEFSQSQGWKILI' A
#
# COMPACT_ATOMS: atom_id res chain seq x y z
N MET A 1 -6.35 -19.52 1.45
CA MET A 1 -5.87 -18.28 0.77
C MET A 1 -4.70 -18.70 -0.10
N ASN A 2 -4.68 -18.34 -1.38
CA ASN A 2 -3.49 -18.58 -2.21
C ASN A 2 -2.39 -17.63 -1.73
N PRO A 3 -1.19 -18.13 -1.39
CA PRO A 3 -0.08 -17.27 -1.04
C PRO A 3 0.30 -16.42 -2.25
N ILE A 4 0.37 -15.10 -2.05
CA ILE A 4 0.96 -14.18 -3.03
C ILE A 4 2.45 -14.50 -3.11
N SER A 5 3.06 -14.39 -4.30
CA SER A 5 4.50 -14.57 -4.39
C SER A 5 5.21 -13.44 -3.62
N VAL A 6 6.33 -13.76 -2.97
CA VAL A 6 7.15 -12.78 -2.24
C VAL A 6 7.49 -11.58 -3.12
N GLU A 7 7.77 -11.83 -4.41
CA GLU A 7 8.07 -10.77 -5.39
C GLU A 7 6.90 -9.80 -5.60
N ILE A 8 5.66 -10.28 -5.72
CA ILE A 8 4.49 -9.41 -5.87
C ILE A 8 4.26 -8.63 -4.59
N GLN A 9 4.43 -9.26 -3.42
CA GLN A 9 4.32 -8.57 -2.15
C GLN A 9 5.33 -7.41 -2.05
N ASP A 10 6.61 -7.67 -2.35
CA ASP A 10 7.66 -6.66 -2.32
C ASP A 10 7.39 -5.50 -3.30
N GLN A 11 6.86 -5.80 -4.49
CA GLN A 11 6.46 -4.77 -5.46
C GLN A 11 5.32 -3.90 -4.93
N LEU A 12 4.29 -4.52 -4.35
CA LEU A 12 3.16 -3.79 -3.76
C LEU A 12 3.59 -2.92 -2.58
N GLU A 13 4.47 -3.43 -1.71
CA GLU A 13 5.03 -2.63 -0.62
C GLU A 13 5.78 -1.39 -1.15
N LYS A 14 6.57 -1.55 -2.22
CA LYS A 14 7.25 -0.42 -2.89
C LYS A 14 6.25 0.60 -3.43
N PHE A 15 5.17 0.16 -4.07
CA PHE A 15 4.13 1.07 -4.57
C PHE A 15 3.48 1.84 -3.43
N VAL A 16 3.11 1.17 -2.34
CA VAL A 16 2.54 1.82 -1.14
C VAL A 16 3.48 2.91 -0.61
N LEU A 17 4.76 2.61 -0.47
CA LEU A 17 5.75 3.59 0.01
C LEU A 17 5.91 4.77 -0.97
N GLN A 18 6.04 4.51 -2.27
CA GLN A 18 6.15 5.55 -3.28
C GLN A 18 4.95 6.49 -3.26
N ILE A 19 3.75 5.91 -3.16
CA ILE A 19 2.49 6.65 -3.14
C ILE A 19 2.42 7.54 -1.90
N ILE A 20 2.62 6.99 -0.70
CA ILE A 20 2.60 7.78 0.56
C ILE A 20 3.70 8.86 0.55
N PHE A 21 4.86 8.59 -0.04
CA PHE A 21 5.93 9.58 -0.15
C PHE A 21 5.59 10.75 -1.08
N GLN A 22 4.93 10.46 -2.21
CA GLN A 22 4.58 11.46 -3.22
C GLN A 22 3.39 12.33 -2.82
N ASP A 23 2.39 11.76 -2.16
CA ASP A 23 1.20 12.47 -1.71
C ASP A 23 1.13 12.44 -0.18
N LYS A 24 1.48 13.60 0.41
CA LYS A 24 1.65 13.81 1.85
C LYS A 24 0.34 13.74 2.66
N ALA A 25 -0.80 13.44 2.04
CA ALA A 25 -2.10 13.53 2.70
C ALA A 25 -3.09 12.40 2.33
N PHE A 26 -2.66 11.13 2.34
CA PHE A 26 -3.60 10.00 2.23
C PHE A 26 -4.46 9.86 3.49
N LYS A 27 -5.58 10.58 3.53
CA LYS A 27 -6.52 10.56 4.67
C LYS A 27 -7.43 9.33 4.72
N SER A 28 -7.37 8.42 3.74
CA SER A 28 -8.16 7.19 3.78
C SER A 28 -7.42 5.99 3.19
N THR A 29 -7.65 4.83 3.80
CA THR A 29 -7.17 3.53 3.28
C THR A 29 -7.75 3.22 1.91
N LYS A 30 -9.02 3.57 1.66
CA LYS A 30 -9.67 3.34 0.36
C LYS A 30 -8.93 4.08 -0.76
N TYR A 31 -8.60 5.35 -0.55
CA TYR A 31 -7.88 6.15 -1.53
C TYR A 31 -6.45 5.63 -1.76
N LEU A 32 -5.77 5.18 -0.69
CA LEU A 32 -4.45 4.54 -0.82
C LEU A 32 -4.54 3.26 -1.67
N ILE A 33 -5.54 2.41 -1.43
CA ILE A 33 -5.79 1.19 -2.22
C ILE A 33 -6.03 1.53 -3.70
N GLU A 34 -6.87 2.52 -3.99
CA GLU A 34 -7.17 2.97 -5.36
C GLU A 34 -5.89 3.40 -6.09
N LYS A 35 -5.03 4.18 -5.43
CA LYS A 35 -3.74 4.59 -6.01
C LYS A 35 -2.76 3.44 -6.21
N VAL A 36 -2.73 2.47 -5.30
CA VAL A 36 -1.88 1.28 -5.46
C VAL A 36 -2.41 0.41 -6.61
N LEU A 37 -3.73 0.31 -6.80
CA LEU A 37 -4.33 -0.37 -7.95
C LEU A 37 -3.98 0.32 -9.27
N GLU A 38 -4.11 1.65 -9.33
CA GLU A 38 -3.69 2.44 -10.50
C GLU A 38 -2.21 2.17 -10.82
N LYS A 39 -1.33 2.26 -9.82
CA LYS A 39 0.11 2.04 -10.00
C LYS A 39 0.44 0.60 -10.42
N ALA A 40 -0.20 -0.38 -9.79
CA ALA A 40 -0.03 -1.79 -10.15
C ALA A 40 -0.46 -2.05 -11.60
N PHE A 41 -1.55 -1.42 -12.05
CA PHE A 41 -2.00 -1.51 -13.43
C PHE A 41 -0.98 -0.90 -14.41
N GLU A 42 -0.45 0.29 -14.12
CA GLU A 42 0.60 0.94 -14.93
C GLU A 42 1.86 0.07 -15.06
N GLU A 43 2.27 -0.57 -13.97
CA GLU A 43 3.46 -1.42 -13.90
C GLU A 43 3.18 -2.89 -14.32
N LYS A 44 1.97 -3.17 -14.82
CA LYS A 44 1.52 -4.51 -15.26
C LYS A 44 1.60 -5.59 -14.17
N VAL A 45 1.47 -5.20 -12.91
CA VAL A 45 1.38 -6.10 -11.76
C VAL A 45 -0.09 -6.43 -11.49
N THR A 46 -0.45 -7.71 -11.55
CA THR A 46 -1.83 -8.14 -11.26
C THR A 46 -2.01 -8.30 -9.75
N ALA A 47 -2.83 -7.44 -9.15
CA ALA A 47 -3.19 -7.52 -7.74
C ALA A 47 -4.68 -7.22 -7.52
N SER A 48 -5.29 -7.89 -6.54
CA SER A 48 -6.65 -7.57 -6.12
C SER A 48 -6.65 -6.49 -5.04
N GLU A 49 -7.76 -5.75 -4.91
CA GLU A 49 -7.98 -4.83 -3.79
C GLU A 49 -7.75 -5.52 -2.43
N ARG A 50 -8.25 -6.75 -2.27
CA ARG A 50 -8.06 -7.55 -1.05
C ARG A 50 -6.58 -7.77 -0.76
N THR A 51 -5.80 -8.13 -1.78
CA THR A 51 -4.36 -8.35 -1.67
C THR A 51 -3.64 -7.07 -1.23
N ILE A 52 -3.93 -5.95 -1.87
CA ILE A 52 -3.32 -4.64 -1.54
C ILE A 52 -3.68 -4.23 -0.12
N LYS A 53 -4.95 -4.39 0.27
CA LYS A 53 -5.39 -4.10 1.63
C LYS A 53 -4.61 -4.92 2.66
N SER A 54 -4.44 -6.22 2.43
CA SER A 54 -3.65 -7.08 3.31
C SER A 54 -2.17 -6.65 3.38
N VAL A 55 -1.57 -6.20 2.27
CA VAL A 55 -0.20 -5.66 2.27
C VAL A 55 -0.12 -4.38 3.11
N ILE A 56 -1.03 -3.43 2.93
CA ILE A 56 -1.08 -2.19 3.72
C ILE A 56 -1.25 -2.49 5.22
N GLU A 57 -2.16 -3.40 5.55
CA GLU A 57 -2.39 -3.85 6.94
C GLU A 57 -1.14 -4.49 7.53
N GLN A 58 -0.45 -5.36 6.78
CA GLN A 58 0.79 -5.98 7.21
C GLN A 58 1.90 -4.95 7.43
N MET A 59 2.08 -4.01 6.49
CA MET A 59 3.06 -2.92 6.63
C MET A 59 2.79 -2.02 7.84
N ASN A 60 1.52 -1.83 8.21
CA ASN A 60 1.13 -1.10 9.41
C ASN A 60 1.41 -1.88 10.70
N ILE A 61 1.17 -3.20 10.68
CA ILE A 61 1.54 -4.11 11.78
C ILE A 61 3.05 -4.12 11.98
N ASP A 62 3.80 -4.20 10.87
CA ASP A 62 5.28 -4.20 10.84
C ASP A 62 5.88 -2.83 11.13
N LYS A 63 5.05 -1.80 11.39
CA LYS A 63 5.47 -0.43 11.67
C LYS A 63 6.33 0.21 10.57
N LYS A 64 6.19 -0.23 9.32
CA LYS A 64 6.79 0.44 8.14
C LYS A 64 6.01 1.69 7.75
N ILE A 65 4.70 1.69 8.00
CA ILE A 65 3.78 2.81 7.81
C ILE A 65 2.83 2.91 9.01
N GLU A 66 2.15 4.04 9.17
CA GLU A 66 1.10 4.22 10.18
C GLU A 66 0.01 5.15 9.67
N PHE A 67 -1.23 4.85 10.06
CA PHE A 67 -2.36 5.75 9.85
C PHE A 67 -2.64 6.57 11.10
N SER A 68 -2.76 7.89 10.93
CA SER A 68 -3.26 8.79 11.97
C SER A 68 -4.44 9.63 11.43
N GLN A 69 -5.40 9.97 12.27
CA GLN A 69 -6.54 10.79 11.82
C GLN A 69 -6.14 12.22 11.42
N SER A 70 -5.08 12.76 12.03
CA SER A 70 -4.61 14.13 11.78
C SER A 70 -3.76 14.24 10.50
N GLN A 71 -2.94 13.23 10.21
CA GLN A 71 -1.97 13.28 9.10
C GLN A 71 -2.28 12.29 7.96
N GLY A 72 -3.17 11.33 8.17
CA GLY A 72 -3.38 10.22 7.25
C GLY A 72 -2.29 9.16 7.38
N TRP A 73 -2.06 8.43 6.28
CA TRP A 73 -0.95 7.49 6.16
C TRP A 73 0.39 8.21 6.08
N LYS A 74 1.35 7.75 6.89
CA LYS A 74 2.74 8.20 6.87
C LYS A 74 3.68 7.01 6.84
N ILE A 75 4.87 7.22 6.31
CA ILE A 75 5.97 6.26 6.36
C ILE A 75 6.63 6.37 7.74
N LEU A 76 6.87 5.23 8.38
CA LEU A 76 7.49 5.11 9.69
C LEU A 76 8.90 4.55 9.67
N ILE A 77 9.26 3.80 8.61
CA ILE A 77 10.50 3.01 8.44
C ILE A 77 11.58 3.20 9.50
#